data_AF-A0A4R4DPV4-F1
#
_entry.id   AF-A0A4R4DPV4-F1
#
_cell.length_a   1.000
_cell.length_b   1.000
_cell.length_c   1.000
_cell.angle_alpha   90.00
_cell.angle_beta   90.00
_cell.angle_gamma   90.00
#
_symmetry.space_group_name_H-M   'P 1'
#
loop_
_entity.id
_entity.type
_entity.pdbx_description
1 polymer ?
#
loop_
_entity_poly.entity_id
_entity_poly.type
_entity_poly.pdbx_seq_one_letter_code
_entity_poly.pdbx_strand_id
1 'polypeptide(L)'
;MADFIPVTEESLRAAMRDPRYWRSGHPEREDYNRWVTEGWRAFVNEGQGKNGVVQVRAYTRTRNGKMEQVGAHTRADPPGGDAKDGPQSAAGQGSYARPVSDSPGTATPSPRPGITAASPTLVIFVGGGGDSKYRNVYDFQSSSDVIRDLGHRQSAYFGHDEANAIMTRIANEPQETRIVLVGHSWGGDTAAQVAATLGQRGRPVDTLITVDPVGRGLSDGFFQRIRAGSREWVNIRAHGAATSDFSDFVAAVGGTYGDGPRGHATRHIEAPVTHANFGRLLTSPDNTGVSGFSRILGR
;
A
#
# COMPACT_ATOMS: atom_id res chain seq x y z
N MET A 1 13.31 16.49 27.42
CA MET A 1 12.72 17.23 26.27
C MET A 1 12.71 16.26 25.09
N ALA A 2 11.72 16.31 24.19
CA ALA A 2 11.80 15.47 22.99
C ALA A 2 12.88 16.06 22.09
N ASP A 3 13.92 15.29 21.78
CA ASP A 3 15.00 15.75 20.90
C ASP A 3 14.48 15.72 19.47
N PHE A 4 14.20 16.92 18.95
CA PHE A 4 13.92 17.12 17.54
C PHE A 4 15.25 17.29 16.80
N ILE A 5 15.33 16.65 15.64
CA ILE A 5 16.53 16.55 14.81
C ILE A 5 16.23 17.10 13.41
N PRO A 6 17.19 17.80 12.79
CA PRO A 6 17.04 18.25 11.43
C PRO A 6 17.15 17.06 10.47
N VAL A 7 16.12 16.87 9.65
CA VAL A 7 16.09 15.85 8.60
C VAL A 7 15.93 16.52 7.24
N THR A 8 16.75 16.12 6.28
CA THR A 8 16.63 16.55 4.88
C THR A 8 15.70 15.64 4.11
N GLU A 9 15.12 16.16 3.03
CA GLU A 9 14.36 15.37 2.08
C GLU A 9 15.21 14.21 1.51
N GLU A 10 16.49 14.48 1.22
CA GLU A 10 17.46 13.46 0.78
C GLU A 10 17.62 12.34 1.79
N SER A 11 17.69 12.66 3.09
CA SER A 11 17.81 11.67 4.17
C SER A 11 16.55 10.81 4.30
N LEU A 12 15.36 11.39 4.13
CA LEU A 12 14.10 10.64 4.12
C LEU A 12 13.98 9.75 2.87
N ARG A 13 14.40 10.25 1.70
CA ARG A 13 14.47 9.45 0.47
C ARG A 13 15.46 8.29 0.60
N ALA A 14 16.65 8.53 1.18
CA ALA A 14 17.64 7.49 1.48
C ALA A 14 17.08 6.45 2.45
N ALA A 15 16.37 6.91 3.50
CA ALA A 15 15.72 6.03 4.45
C ALA A 15 14.62 5.16 3.83
N MET A 16 13.81 5.74 2.97
CA MET A 16 12.82 4.96 2.22
C MET A 16 13.47 3.97 1.26
N ARG A 17 14.72 4.18 0.83
CA ARG A 17 15.46 3.26 -0.05
C ARG A 17 16.15 2.12 0.68
N ASP A 18 16.20 2.10 2.01
CA ASP A 18 16.94 1.10 2.77
C ASP A 18 16.06 -0.10 3.17
N PRO A 19 16.10 -1.23 2.43
CA PRO A 19 15.19 -2.35 2.63
C PRO A 19 15.42 -3.10 3.95
N ARG A 20 16.48 -2.80 4.72
CA ARG A 20 16.79 -3.50 5.98
C ARG A 20 15.74 -3.20 7.05
N TYR A 21 15.35 -1.93 7.16
CA TYR A 21 14.47 -1.43 8.21
C TYR A 21 12.98 -1.64 7.89
N TRP A 22 12.64 -1.91 6.63
CA TRP A 22 11.26 -2.18 6.20
C TRP A 22 10.83 -3.65 6.34
N ARG A 23 11.78 -4.57 6.59
CA ARG A 23 11.51 -6.02 6.69
C ARG A 23 10.74 -6.37 7.96
N SER A 24 9.74 -7.25 7.80
CA SER A 24 9.05 -7.88 8.93
C SER A 24 10.05 -8.51 9.91
N GLY A 25 9.91 -8.19 11.19
CA GLY A 25 10.78 -8.69 12.27
C GLY A 25 12.04 -7.87 12.54
N HIS A 26 12.30 -6.79 11.79
CA HIS A 26 13.40 -5.89 12.11
C HIS A 26 13.09 -5.13 13.43
N PRO A 27 14.01 -5.12 14.41
CA PRO A 27 13.74 -4.56 15.74
C PRO A 27 13.46 -3.05 15.73
N GLU A 28 14.01 -2.32 14.77
CA GLU A 28 13.77 -0.88 14.61
C GLU A 28 12.63 -0.54 13.64
N ARG A 29 11.91 -1.51 13.06
CA ARG A 29 10.97 -1.25 11.95
C ARG A 29 9.89 -0.24 12.31
N GLU A 30 9.21 -0.43 13.44
CA GLU A 30 8.08 0.42 13.85
C GLU A 30 8.54 1.86 14.10
N ASP A 31 9.66 2.03 14.81
CA ASP A 31 10.23 3.34 15.12
C ASP A 31 10.78 4.04 13.88
N TYR A 32 11.40 3.28 12.96
CA TYR A 32 11.90 3.77 11.69
C TYR A 32 10.77 4.22 10.75
N ASN A 33 9.73 3.40 10.61
CA ASN A 33 8.54 3.73 9.80
C ASN A 33 7.91 5.03 10.30
N ARG A 34 7.74 5.15 11.62
CA ARG A 34 7.20 6.33 12.27
C ARG A 34 8.07 7.56 12.02
N TRP A 35 9.40 7.45 12.19
CA TRP A 35 10.35 8.53 11.93
C TRP A 35 10.30 9.02 10.47
N VAL A 36 10.30 8.10 9.50
CA VAL A 36 10.19 8.45 8.06
C VAL A 36 8.86 9.14 7.77
N THR A 37 7.76 8.63 8.33
CA THR A 37 6.41 9.18 8.14
C THR A 37 6.28 10.57 8.75
N GLU A 38 6.80 10.78 9.96
CA GLU A 38 6.82 12.08 10.63
C GLU A 38 7.69 13.10 9.88
N GLY A 39 8.81 12.67 9.29
CA GLY A 39 9.65 13.53 8.48
C GLY A 39 8.96 14.05 7.23
N TRP A 40 8.29 13.18 6.48
CA TRP A 40 7.52 13.62 5.31
C TRP A 40 6.34 14.51 5.73
N ARG A 41 5.70 14.20 6.86
CA ARG A 41 4.63 15.04 7.42
C ARG A 41 5.12 16.47 7.73
N ALA A 42 6.31 16.62 8.28
CA ALA A 42 6.88 17.92 8.60
C ALA A 42 7.22 18.72 7.32
N PHE A 43 7.73 18.06 6.27
CA PHE A 43 8.00 18.71 4.98
C PHE A 43 6.74 19.24 4.30
N VAL A 44 5.66 18.46 4.36
CA VAL A 44 4.36 18.83 3.81
C VAL A 44 3.74 20.00 4.58
N ASN A 45 3.82 19.98 5.91
CA ASN A 45 3.21 21.01 6.75
C ASN A 45 4.00 22.34 6.76
N GLU A 46 5.34 22.30 6.62
CA GLU A 46 6.21 23.48 6.71
C GLU A 46 6.54 24.10 5.35
N GLY A 47 6.04 23.54 4.24
CA GLY A 47 6.18 24.08 2.88
C GLY A 47 7.63 24.26 2.49
N GLN A 48 8.35 23.16 2.19
CA GLN A 48 9.81 23.13 2.11
C GLN A 48 10.43 23.89 3.29
N GLY A 49 10.47 23.23 4.47
CA GLY A 49 11.04 23.80 5.70
C GLY A 49 12.34 24.56 5.41
N LYS A 50 12.53 25.73 6.06
CA LYS A 50 13.58 26.70 5.73
C LYS A 50 14.90 26.00 5.36
N ASN A 51 15.27 26.06 4.08
CA ASN A 51 16.47 25.43 3.46
C ASN A 51 16.38 23.91 3.17
N GLY A 52 15.20 23.33 2.98
CA GLY A 52 15.05 21.90 2.66
C GLY A 52 15.28 20.97 3.86
N VAL A 53 15.03 21.46 5.06
CA VAL A 53 15.23 20.76 6.34
C VAL A 53 14.00 20.91 7.22
N VAL A 54 13.58 19.83 7.88
CA VAL A 54 12.48 19.83 8.85
C VAL A 54 12.90 19.19 10.15
N GLN A 55 12.19 19.54 11.23
CA GLN A 55 12.46 19.00 12.56
C GLN A 55 11.57 17.79 12.82
N VAL A 56 12.20 16.62 12.99
CA VAL A 56 11.51 15.35 13.26
C VAL A 56 11.90 14.86 14.63
N ARG A 57 11.01 14.18 15.35
CA ARG A 57 11.39 13.57 16.61
C ARG A 57 12.37 12.44 16.35
N ALA A 58 13.55 12.48 16.97
CA ALA A 58 14.49 11.38 16.89
C ALA A 58 13.91 10.10 17.50
N TYR A 59 14.22 8.96 16.88
CA TYR A 59 14.06 7.66 17.53
C TYR A 59 15.42 7.13 17.96
N THR A 60 15.42 6.38 19.06
CA THR A 60 16.63 5.83 19.65
C THR A 60 16.82 4.41 19.12
N ARG A 61 18.01 4.10 18.63
CA ARG A 61 18.42 2.72 18.32
C ARG A 61 19.60 2.32 19.18
N THR A 62 19.79 1.03 19.37
CA THR A 62 20.98 0.50 20.05
C THR A 62 21.91 -0.11 19.01
N ARG A 63 23.09 0.49 18.82
CA ARG A 63 24.14 -0.03 17.94
C ARG A 63 25.37 -0.37 18.78
N ASN A 64 25.82 -1.62 18.72
CA ASN A 64 26.98 -2.10 19.48
C ASN A 64 26.90 -1.80 21.01
N GLY A 65 25.71 -1.92 21.60
CA GLY A 65 25.48 -1.66 23.02
C GLY A 65 25.43 -0.17 23.42
N LYS A 66 25.49 0.76 22.46
CA LYS A 66 25.31 2.20 22.68
C LYS A 66 23.99 2.68 22.11
N MET A 67 23.28 3.52 22.87
CA MET A 67 22.10 4.23 22.36
C MET A 67 22.55 5.34 21.41
N GLU A 68 22.06 5.31 20.18
CA GLU A 68 22.23 6.32 19.14
C GLU A 68 20.87 6.95 18.85
N GLN A 69 20.82 8.28 18.78
CA GLN A 69 19.66 8.98 18.24
C GLN A 69 19.80 9.08 16.72
N VAL A 70 18.79 8.62 15.98
CA VAL A 70 18.85 8.56 14.52
C VAL A 70 18.38 9.90 13.94
N GLY A 71 19.34 10.81 13.81
CA GLY A 71 19.25 12.19 13.29
C GLY A 71 18.94 12.32 11.81
N ALA A 72 19.62 11.50 11.02
CA ALA A 72 19.57 11.48 9.57
C ALA A 72 20.03 10.10 9.12
N HIS A 73 19.44 9.57 8.04
CA HIS A 73 20.00 8.38 7.39
C HIS A 73 21.19 8.81 6.53
N THR A 74 22.34 9.01 7.16
CA THR A 74 23.62 9.07 6.44
C THR A 74 24.23 7.68 6.46
N ARG A 75 24.34 7.11 5.26
CA ARG A 75 25.21 5.95 4.99
C ARG A 75 26.63 6.31 5.43
N ALA A 76 27.04 5.85 6.61
CA ALA A 76 28.45 5.60 6.84
C ALA A 76 28.75 4.29 6.12
N ASP A 77 29.48 4.38 5.01
CA ASP A 77 30.10 3.21 4.41
C ASP A 77 30.86 2.43 5.50
N PRO A 78 30.86 1.08 5.47
CA PRO A 78 31.88 0.36 6.19
C PRO A 78 33.26 0.86 5.71
N PRO A 79 34.26 1.02 6.59
CA PRO A 79 35.59 1.42 6.15
C PRO A 79 36.12 0.33 5.21
N GLY A 80 36.30 0.69 3.94
CA GLY A 80 36.86 -0.18 2.90
C GLY A 80 35.85 -0.56 1.81
N GLY A 81 35.91 0.16 0.68
CA GLY A 81 35.12 -0.16 -0.51
C GLY A 81 35.36 0.89 -1.58
N ASP A 82 36.50 0.80 -2.25
CA ASP A 82 36.96 1.75 -3.26
C ASP A 82 35.94 2.00 -4.38
N ALA A 83 35.77 3.29 -4.69
CA ALA A 83 35.10 3.78 -5.87
C ALA A 83 35.88 3.40 -7.15
N LYS A 84 35.16 2.97 -8.19
CA LYS A 84 35.60 3.14 -9.58
C LYS A 84 34.42 3.53 -10.48
N ASP A 85 34.69 4.56 -11.27
CA ASP A 85 33.81 5.32 -12.14
C ASP A 85 33.38 4.62 -13.44
N GLY A 86 32.12 4.88 -13.83
CA GLY A 86 31.66 5.21 -15.20
C GLY A 86 31.47 4.10 -16.25
N PRO A 87 30.80 4.38 -17.42
CA PRO A 87 30.12 5.62 -17.83
C PRO A 87 28.67 5.45 -18.40
N GLN A 88 28.06 6.60 -18.71
CA GLN A 88 26.78 6.85 -19.38
C GLN A 88 26.59 6.16 -20.75
N SER A 89 25.34 5.82 -21.09
CA SER A 89 24.74 5.84 -22.44
C SER A 89 23.27 5.40 -22.32
N ALA A 90 22.29 5.75 -23.15
CA ALA A 90 22.06 6.80 -24.13
C ALA A 90 20.54 6.70 -24.43
N ALA A 91 19.99 7.75 -25.05
CA ALA A 91 18.59 7.89 -25.41
C ALA A 91 18.07 6.77 -26.33
N GLY A 92 16.76 6.50 -26.23
CA GLY A 92 16.03 5.63 -27.16
C GLY A 92 14.52 5.91 -27.11
N GLN A 93 14.09 6.94 -27.84
CA GLN A 93 12.69 7.17 -28.21
C GLN A 93 12.21 6.00 -29.08
N GLY A 94 10.99 5.50 -28.84
CA GLY A 94 10.40 4.41 -29.61
C GLY A 94 8.88 4.29 -29.44
N SER A 95 8.17 5.17 -30.15
CA SER A 95 6.89 4.94 -30.86
C SER A 95 5.75 4.10 -30.22
N TYR A 96 4.62 4.79 -30.04
CA TYR A 96 3.26 4.27 -29.88
C TYR A 96 2.72 3.51 -31.12
N ALA A 97 1.67 2.71 -30.88
CA ALA A 97 0.76 1.98 -31.79
C ALA A 97 1.15 0.49 -32.00
N ARG A 98 0.29 -0.53 -31.88
CA ARG A 98 -1.20 -0.66 -31.87
C ARG A 98 -1.59 -2.09 -31.37
N PRO A 99 -2.89 -2.49 -31.31
CA PRO A 99 -3.42 -3.40 -30.30
C PRO A 99 -3.28 -4.88 -30.66
N VAL A 100 -3.17 -5.72 -29.63
CA VAL A 100 -3.38 -7.17 -29.77
C VAL A 100 -4.44 -7.58 -28.76
N SER A 101 -5.59 -7.94 -29.30
CA SER A 101 -6.69 -8.66 -28.67
C SER A 101 -6.26 -10.05 -28.21
N ASP A 102 -6.85 -10.47 -27.09
CA ASP A 102 -7.08 -11.84 -26.62
C ASP A 102 -5.92 -12.83 -26.59
N SER A 103 -5.45 -13.13 -25.37
CA SER A 103 -4.73 -14.35 -25.03
C SER A 103 -4.63 -14.53 -23.50
N PRO A 104 -4.44 -15.75 -22.97
CA PRO A 104 -5.50 -16.48 -22.29
C PRO A 104 -5.19 -16.83 -20.81
N GLY A 105 -6.25 -17.04 -20.02
CA GLY A 105 -6.27 -18.05 -18.96
C GLY A 105 -5.52 -17.78 -17.64
N THR A 106 -5.95 -16.78 -16.85
CA THR A 106 -5.73 -16.82 -15.39
C THR A 106 -6.87 -17.61 -14.75
N ALA A 107 -6.63 -18.91 -14.49
CA ALA A 107 -7.61 -19.75 -13.82
C ALA A 107 -8.04 -19.11 -12.49
N THR A 108 -9.32 -18.73 -12.40
CA THR A 108 -9.93 -18.26 -11.16
C THR A 108 -9.73 -19.32 -10.07
N PRO A 109 -9.35 -18.94 -8.83
CA PRO A 109 -9.21 -19.91 -7.75
C PRO A 109 -10.50 -20.71 -7.59
N SER A 110 -10.39 -22.05 -7.49
CA SER A 110 -11.55 -22.94 -7.33
C SER A 110 -12.44 -22.52 -6.15
N PRO A 111 -13.77 -22.77 -6.20
CA PRO A 111 -14.68 -22.53 -5.08
C PRO A 111 -14.18 -23.23 -3.81
N ARG A 112 -14.36 -22.59 -2.65
CA ARG A 112 -13.89 -23.11 -1.35
C ARG A 112 -15.05 -23.97 -0.89
N PRO A 113 -14.87 -25.29 -0.73
CA PRO A 113 -15.92 -26.15 -0.22
C PRO A 113 -16.49 -25.57 1.08
N GLY A 114 -17.82 -25.47 1.20
CA GLY A 114 -18.49 -25.01 2.42
C GLY A 114 -18.83 -23.51 2.49
N ILE A 115 -18.43 -22.66 1.53
CA ILE A 115 -18.89 -21.26 1.51
C ILE A 115 -20.31 -21.18 0.94
N THR A 116 -21.25 -20.67 1.74
CA THR A 116 -22.67 -20.47 1.38
C THR A 116 -23.05 -19.00 1.52
N ALA A 117 -24.20 -18.57 0.99
CA ALA A 117 -24.67 -17.18 1.18
C ALA A 117 -24.73 -16.75 2.67
N ALA A 118 -24.87 -17.71 3.60
CA ALA A 118 -24.90 -17.47 5.04
C ALA A 118 -23.51 -17.38 5.71
N SER A 119 -22.42 -17.71 5.01
CA SER A 119 -21.09 -17.68 5.63
C SER A 119 -20.71 -16.28 6.12
N PRO A 120 -20.10 -16.16 7.31
CA PRO A 120 -19.67 -14.88 7.85
C PRO A 120 -18.69 -14.20 6.90
N THR A 121 -18.68 -12.86 6.93
CA THR A 121 -17.77 -12.06 6.11
C THR A 121 -17.00 -11.11 7.01
N LEU A 122 -15.68 -11.10 6.83
CA LEU A 122 -14.76 -10.17 7.45
C LEU A 122 -14.24 -9.21 6.38
N VAL A 123 -14.51 -7.91 6.58
CA VAL A 123 -14.02 -6.82 5.76
C VAL A 123 -12.85 -6.15 6.49
N ILE A 124 -11.67 -6.20 5.89
CA ILE A 124 -10.46 -5.58 6.43
C ILE A 124 -10.11 -4.36 5.60
N PHE A 125 -10.10 -3.21 6.26
CA PHE A 125 -9.64 -1.95 5.71
C PHE A 125 -8.18 -1.70 6.10
N VAL A 126 -7.35 -1.34 5.13
CA VAL A 126 -5.92 -1.09 5.32
C VAL A 126 -5.62 0.36 4.94
N GLY A 127 -5.30 1.18 5.94
CA GLY A 127 -4.96 2.59 5.76
C GLY A 127 -3.65 2.78 4.99
N GLY A 128 -3.52 3.89 4.26
CA GLY A 128 -2.29 4.27 3.57
C GLY A 128 -1.22 4.86 4.51
N GLY A 129 -0.11 5.32 3.93
CA GLY A 129 1.03 5.91 4.66
C GLY A 129 0.65 7.11 5.55
N GLY A 130 -0.38 7.87 5.15
CA GLY A 130 -0.86 9.04 5.90
C GLY A 130 -2.09 8.78 6.77
N ASP A 131 -2.64 7.57 6.83
CA ASP A 131 -3.96 7.33 7.43
C ASP A 131 -3.97 7.53 8.95
N SER A 132 -2.83 7.32 9.63
CA SER A 132 -2.69 7.63 11.07
C SER A 132 -2.92 9.11 11.40
N LYS A 133 -2.77 10.01 10.41
CA LYS A 133 -3.00 11.46 10.53
C LYS A 133 -4.33 11.88 9.90
N TYR A 134 -4.56 11.50 8.65
CA TYR A 134 -5.70 11.98 7.86
C TYR A 134 -6.94 11.12 8.03
N ARG A 135 -6.76 9.90 8.55
CA ARG A 135 -7.82 8.96 8.91
C ARG A 135 -8.85 8.74 7.80
N ASN A 136 -8.43 8.87 6.54
CA ASN A 136 -9.34 8.83 5.40
C ASN A 136 -9.96 7.44 5.20
N VAL A 137 -9.23 6.37 5.51
CA VAL A 137 -9.73 4.99 5.55
C VAL A 137 -10.37 4.71 6.91
N TYR A 138 -9.71 5.06 8.02
CA TYR A 138 -10.25 4.81 9.35
C TYR A 138 -11.62 5.47 9.59
N ASP A 139 -11.78 6.75 9.24
CA ASP A 139 -13.02 7.50 9.42
C ASP A 139 -14.09 7.03 8.43
N PHE A 140 -13.70 6.62 7.21
CA PHE A 140 -14.65 6.01 6.27
C PHE A 140 -15.25 4.72 6.85
N GLN A 141 -14.41 3.78 7.30
CA GLN A 141 -14.89 2.49 7.80
C GLN A 141 -15.67 2.60 9.11
N SER A 142 -15.37 3.61 9.94
CA SER A 142 -16.06 3.86 11.21
C SER A 142 -17.30 4.75 11.07
N SER A 143 -17.59 5.26 9.87
CA SER A 143 -18.78 6.08 9.64
C SER A 143 -20.07 5.27 9.84
N SER A 144 -21.10 5.91 10.39
CA SER A 144 -22.38 5.25 10.69
C SER A 144 -23.07 4.68 9.45
N ASP A 145 -22.95 5.37 8.31
CA ASP A 145 -23.50 4.87 7.04
C ASP A 145 -22.79 3.60 6.57
N VAL A 146 -21.46 3.55 6.65
CA VAL A 146 -20.71 2.35 6.26
C VAL A 146 -20.99 1.20 7.23
N ILE A 147 -21.03 1.45 8.53
CA ILE A 147 -21.39 0.43 9.53
C ILE A 147 -22.80 -0.11 9.26
N ARG A 148 -23.78 0.77 8.97
CA ARG A 148 -25.14 0.37 8.62
C ARG A 148 -25.16 -0.50 7.36
N ASP A 149 -24.45 -0.09 6.32
CA ASP A 149 -24.46 -0.77 5.02
C ASP A 149 -23.75 -2.14 5.07
N LEU A 150 -22.69 -2.27 5.89
CA LEU A 150 -22.03 -3.54 6.15
C LEU A 150 -22.97 -4.56 6.82
N GLY A 151 -23.91 -4.08 7.64
CA GLY A 151 -24.90 -4.92 8.32
C GLY A 151 -24.25 -5.88 9.31
N HIS A 152 -24.47 -7.18 9.13
CA HIS A 152 -23.92 -8.23 10.01
C HIS A 152 -22.45 -8.61 9.71
N ARG A 153 -21.81 -7.95 8.74
CA ARG A 153 -20.41 -8.23 8.39
C ARG A 153 -19.50 -7.67 9.47
N GLN A 154 -18.48 -8.44 9.81
CA GLN A 154 -17.42 -7.95 10.69
C GLN A 154 -16.53 -6.99 9.90
N SER A 155 -16.07 -5.91 10.53
CA SER A 155 -15.05 -5.03 9.99
C SER A 155 -13.85 -4.92 10.93
N ALA A 156 -12.67 -4.71 10.34
CA ALA A 156 -11.46 -4.37 11.08
C ALA A 156 -10.63 -3.37 10.28
N TYR A 157 -9.89 -2.52 11.00
CA TYR A 157 -8.95 -1.58 10.42
C TYR A 157 -7.52 -1.95 10.84
N PHE A 158 -6.58 -1.80 9.91
CA PHE A 158 -5.15 -1.93 10.13
C PHE A 158 -4.38 -0.84 9.37
N GLY A 159 -3.22 -0.46 9.89
CA GLY A 159 -2.24 0.35 9.18
C GLY A 159 -1.54 -0.43 8.05
N HIS A 160 -0.98 0.29 7.08
CA HIS A 160 -0.23 -0.29 5.95
C HIS A 160 0.94 -1.17 6.39
N ASP A 161 1.50 -1.01 7.59
CA ASP A 161 2.66 -1.77 8.07
C ASP A 161 2.29 -3.05 8.86
N GLU A 162 1.00 -3.28 9.08
CA GLU A 162 0.45 -4.33 9.94
C GLU A 162 0.10 -5.64 9.20
N ALA A 163 0.80 -5.97 8.11
CA ALA A 163 0.56 -7.18 7.31
C ALA A 163 0.49 -8.47 8.15
N ASN A 164 1.35 -8.60 9.16
CA ASN A 164 1.33 -9.76 10.07
C ASN A 164 0.08 -9.80 10.95
N ALA A 165 -0.39 -8.65 11.45
CA ALA A 165 -1.60 -8.57 12.26
C ALA A 165 -2.84 -8.92 11.42
N ILE A 166 -2.88 -8.47 10.16
CA ILE A 166 -3.91 -8.86 9.17
C ILE A 166 -3.89 -10.38 8.97
N MET A 167 -2.71 -10.98 8.74
CA MET A 167 -2.59 -12.43 8.56
C MET A 167 -3.04 -13.21 9.80
N THR A 168 -2.68 -12.76 11.00
CA THR A 168 -3.11 -13.36 12.27
C THR A 168 -4.63 -13.23 12.46
N ARG A 169 -5.19 -12.05 12.18
CA ARG A 169 -6.63 -11.80 12.26
C ARG A 169 -7.41 -12.76 11.36
N ILE A 170 -6.93 -12.97 10.13
CA ILE A 170 -7.54 -13.91 9.16
C ILE A 170 -7.35 -15.36 9.62
N ALA A 171 -6.17 -15.73 10.12
CA ALA A 171 -5.88 -17.08 10.60
C ALA A 171 -6.83 -17.51 11.73
N ASN A 172 -7.29 -16.56 12.55
CA ASN A 172 -8.26 -16.80 13.64
C ASN A 172 -9.72 -16.91 13.17
N GLU A 173 -10.02 -16.64 11.90
CA GLU A 173 -11.35 -16.84 11.33
C GLU A 173 -11.57 -18.28 10.87
N PRO A 174 -12.78 -18.83 11.04
CA PRO A 174 -13.20 -20.08 10.39
C PRO A 174 -12.86 -20.11 8.90
N GLN A 175 -12.61 -21.30 8.36
CA GLN A 175 -12.18 -21.47 6.98
C GLN A 175 -13.28 -21.05 5.98
N GLU A 176 -14.53 -21.08 6.42
CA GLU A 176 -15.72 -20.67 5.69
C GLU A 176 -15.93 -19.15 5.70
N THR A 177 -15.23 -18.41 6.58
CA THR A 177 -15.31 -16.94 6.58
C THR A 177 -14.81 -16.38 5.25
N ARG A 178 -15.65 -15.53 4.66
CA ARG A 178 -15.30 -14.73 3.49
C ARG A 178 -14.38 -13.60 3.88
N ILE A 179 -13.31 -13.41 3.12
CA ILE A 179 -12.32 -12.36 3.37
C ILE A 179 -12.40 -11.32 2.26
N VAL A 180 -12.71 -10.09 2.65
CA VAL A 180 -12.65 -8.91 1.80
C VAL A 180 -11.51 -8.03 2.29
N LEU A 181 -10.50 -7.80 1.46
CA LEU A 181 -9.39 -6.87 1.74
C LEU A 181 -9.60 -5.59 0.94
N VAL A 182 -9.49 -4.45 1.60
CA VAL A 182 -9.59 -3.12 1.00
C VAL A 182 -8.40 -2.31 1.45
N GLY A 183 -7.52 -1.92 0.53
CA GLY A 183 -6.32 -1.16 0.89
C GLY A 183 -6.17 0.10 0.07
N HIS A 184 -5.85 1.21 0.74
CA HIS A 184 -5.57 2.50 0.08
C HIS A 184 -4.08 2.75 -0.01
N SER A 185 -3.59 3.24 -1.16
CA SER A 185 -2.22 3.70 -1.29
C SER A 185 -1.23 2.59 -0.92
N TRP A 186 -0.33 2.83 0.04
CA TRP A 186 0.57 1.80 0.56
C TRP A 186 -0.18 0.65 1.24
N GLY A 187 -1.32 0.92 1.88
CA GLY A 187 -2.21 -0.11 2.41
C GLY A 187 -2.79 -0.99 1.29
N GLY A 188 -2.93 -0.45 0.08
CA GLY A 188 -3.28 -1.21 -1.13
C GLY A 188 -2.22 -2.23 -1.51
N ASP A 189 -0.94 -1.83 -1.46
CA ASP A 189 0.18 -2.74 -1.67
C ASP A 189 0.28 -3.80 -0.58
N THR A 190 0.08 -3.44 0.68
CA THR A 190 0.00 -4.39 1.79
C THR A 190 -1.13 -5.40 1.63
N ALA A 191 -2.33 -4.95 1.28
CA ALA A 191 -3.47 -5.82 1.02
C ALA A 191 -3.17 -6.78 -0.15
N ALA A 192 -2.51 -6.31 -1.20
CA ALA A 192 -2.12 -7.12 -2.34
C ALA A 192 -1.07 -8.18 -1.98
N GLN A 193 -0.06 -7.83 -1.18
CA GLN A 193 0.93 -8.78 -0.66
C GLN A 193 0.29 -9.85 0.25
N VAL A 194 -0.64 -9.45 1.12
CA VAL A 194 -1.42 -10.37 1.97
C VAL A 194 -2.23 -11.33 1.10
N ALA A 195 -2.95 -10.84 0.10
CA ALA A 195 -3.75 -11.68 -0.81
C ALA A 195 -2.87 -12.69 -1.57
N ALA A 196 -1.74 -12.25 -2.12
CA ALA A 196 -0.78 -13.14 -2.80
C ALA A 196 -0.26 -14.24 -1.86
N THR A 197 0.09 -13.87 -0.62
CA THR A 197 0.59 -14.82 0.39
C THR A 197 -0.49 -15.83 0.80
N LEU A 198 -1.72 -15.37 1.01
CA LEU A 198 -2.86 -16.23 1.34
C LEU A 198 -3.21 -17.20 0.20
N GLY A 199 -3.11 -16.75 -1.05
CA GLY A 199 -3.25 -17.59 -2.23
C GLY A 199 -2.26 -18.76 -2.25
N GLN A 200 -0.97 -18.47 -2.00
CA GLN A 200 0.07 -19.49 -1.91
C GLN A 200 -0.16 -20.49 -0.76
N ARG A 201 -0.84 -20.06 0.31
CA ARG A 201 -1.23 -20.91 1.45
C ARG A 201 -2.55 -21.66 1.23
N GLY A 202 -3.14 -21.59 0.03
CA GLY A 202 -4.38 -22.29 -0.29
C GLY A 202 -5.65 -21.67 0.30
N ARG A 203 -5.59 -20.43 0.79
CA ARG A 203 -6.75 -19.68 1.32
C ARG A 203 -6.90 -18.34 0.60
N PRO A 204 -7.19 -18.32 -0.71
CA PRO A 204 -7.35 -17.07 -1.46
C PRO A 204 -8.45 -16.20 -0.84
N VAL A 205 -8.28 -14.87 -0.91
CA VAL A 205 -9.31 -13.92 -0.49
C VAL A 205 -10.47 -13.92 -1.48
N ASP A 206 -11.68 -13.64 -1.00
CA ASP A 206 -12.86 -13.60 -1.86
C ASP A 206 -12.87 -12.32 -2.70
N THR A 207 -12.52 -11.20 -2.09
CA THR A 207 -12.41 -9.92 -2.80
C THR A 207 -11.20 -9.15 -2.31
N LEU A 208 -10.31 -8.78 -3.24
CA LEU A 208 -9.28 -7.79 -3.02
C LEU A 208 -9.69 -6.49 -3.73
N ILE A 209 -9.62 -5.38 -3.01
CA ILE A 209 -9.85 -4.04 -3.53
C ILE A 209 -8.62 -3.19 -3.25
N THR A 210 -7.89 -2.85 -4.31
CA THR A 210 -6.74 -1.94 -4.22
C THR A 210 -7.16 -0.56 -4.69
N VAL A 211 -7.09 0.42 -3.79
CA VAL A 211 -7.51 1.81 -4.03
C VAL A 211 -6.27 2.68 -4.20
N ASP A 212 -5.99 2.99 -5.45
CA ASP A 212 -4.82 3.69 -5.96
C ASP A 212 -3.50 3.23 -5.33
N PRO A 213 -3.16 1.93 -5.46
CA PRO A 213 -2.03 1.33 -4.76
C PRO A 213 -0.69 1.87 -5.26
N VAL A 214 0.25 1.98 -4.32
CA VAL A 214 1.63 2.41 -4.57
C VAL A 214 2.58 1.48 -3.83
N GLY A 215 3.70 1.11 -4.45
CA GLY A 215 4.59 0.10 -3.90
C GLY A 215 5.83 -0.15 -4.74
N ARG A 216 6.66 -1.11 -4.29
CA ARG A 216 7.94 -1.47 -4.91
C ARG A 216 7.92 -2.86 -5.51
N GLY A 217 8.87 -3.15 -6.40
CA GLY A 217 9.04 -4.51 -6.95
C GLY A 217 7.87 -4.95 -7.81
N LEU A 218 7.17 -3.97 -8.41
CA LEU A 218 6.05 -4.19 -9.31
C LEU A 218 6.54 -4.96 -10.52
N SER A 219 5.94 -6.12 -10.75
CA SER A 219 6.27 -7.01 -11.86
C SER A 219 5.02 -7.77 -12.26
N ASP A 220 5.00 -8.21 -13.52
CA ASP A 220 3.92 -9.06 -14.04
C ASP A 220 3.71 -10.30 -13.14
N GLY A 221 4.80 -10.97 -12.76
CA GLY A 221 4.75 -12.12 -11.85
C GLY A 221 4.19 -11.78 -10.46
N PHE A 222 4.32 -10.55 -9.97
CA PHE A 222 3.66 -10.13 -8.73
C PHE A 222 2.15 -9.97 -8.92
N PHE A 223 1.72 -9.31 -10.00
CA PHE A 223 0.30 -9.16 -10.32
C PHE A 223 -0.39 -10.51 -10.59
N GLN A 224 0.31 -11.45 -11.22
CA GLN A 224 -0.16 -12.83 -11.36
C GLN A 224 -0.40 -13.51 -10.02
N ARG A 225 0.50 -13.33 -9.03
CA ARG A 225 0.30 -13.86 -7.67
C ARG A 225 -0.88 -13.22 -6.96
N ILE A 226 -1.07 -11.90 -7.12
CA ILE A 226 -2.23 -11.19 -6.57
C ILE A 226 -3.53 -11.75 -7.15
N ARG A 227 -3.58 -11.92 -8.48
CA ARG A 227 -4.72 -12.51 -9.18
C ARG A 227 -4.98 -13.96 -8.76
N ALA A 228 -3.95 -14.79 -8.62
CA ALA A 228 -4.08 -16.16 -8.13
C ALA A 228 -4.51 -16.22 -6.65
N GLY A 229 -4.18 -15.21 -5.85
CA GLY A 229 -4.56 -15.10 -4.44
C GLY A 229 -5.92 -14.46 -4.19
N SER A 230 -6.60 -13.99 -5.22
CA SER A 230 -7.87 -13.27 -5.12
C SER A 230 -8.91 -13.86 -6.07
N ARG A 231 -10.08 -14.20 -5.57
CA ARG A 231 -11.17 -14.66 -6.45
C ARG A 231 -11.66 -13.55 -7.35
N GLU A 232 -11.90 -12.40 -6.73
CA GLU A 232 -12.11 -11.14 -7.40
C GLU A 232 -11.04 -10.15 -6.98
N TRP A 233 -10.44 -9.48 -7.95
CA TRP A 233 -9.56 -8.34 -7.72
C TRP A 233 -10.12 -7.11 -8.42
N VAL A 234 -10.51 -6.12 -7.65
CA VAL A 234 -10.90 -4.79 -8.12
C VAL A 234 -9.73 -3.84 -7.88
N ASN A 235 -9.13 -3.34 -8.95
CA ASN A 235 -8.18 -2.24 -8.87
C ASN A 235 -8.89 -0.93 -9.20
N ILE A 236 -8.71 0.09 -8.38
CA ILE A 236 -9.21 1.43 -8.61
C ILE A 236 -8.00 2.34 -8.72
N ARG A 237 -7.83 3.04 -9.83
CA ARG A 237 -6.71 3.96 -10.05
C ARG A 237 -7.23 5.39 -10.10
N ALA A 238 -6.53 6.28 -9.41
CA ALA A 238 -6.83 7.70 -9.40
C ALA A 238 -6.24 8.38 -10.66
N HIS A 239 -6.99 9.31 -11.25
CA HIS A 239 -6.51 10.22 -12.30
C HIS A 239 -6.87 11.69 -12.05
N GLY A 240 -7.34 12.03 -10.86
CA GLY A 240 -7.44 13.43 -10.45
C GLY A 240 -6.06 14.08 -10.33
N ALA A 241 -5.99 15.42 -10.44
CA ALA A 241 -4.73 16.16 -10.31
C ALA A 241 -3.99 15.75 -9.03
N ALA A 242 -2.75 15.26 -9.20
CA ALA A 242 -1.89 14.92 -8.08
C ALA A 242 -1.48 16.21 -7.36
N THR A 243 -1.48 16.19 -6.02
CA THR A 243 -0.79 17.21 -5.24
C THR A 243 0.71 16.92 -5.27
N SER A 244 1.54 17.96 -5.11
CA SER A 244 3.01 17.82 -4.99
C SER A 244 3.38 16.78 -3.92
N ASP A 245 2.70 16.81 -2.77
CA ASP A 245 2.91 15.89 -1.65
C ASP A 245 2.69 14.42 -2.01
N PHE A 246 1.75 14.13 -2.91
CA PHE A 246 1.49 12.78 -3.37
C PHE A 246 2.56 12.31 -4.35
N SER A 247 3.01 13.17 -5.27
CA SER A 247 4.09 12.82 -6.19
C SER A 247 5.38 12.46 -5.44
N ASP A 248 5.72 13.21 -4.40
CA ASP A 248 6.87 12.91 -3.55
C ASP A 248 6.67 11.60 -2.76
N PHE A 249 5.48 11.39 -2.21
CA PHE A 249 5.14 10.13 -1.54
C PHE A 249 5.26 8.92 -2.49
N VAL A 250 4.73 9.01 -3.72
CA VAL A 250 4.83 7.98 -4.77
C VAL A 250 6.27 7.69 -5.14
N ALA A 251 7.08 8.73 -5.35
CA ALA A 251 8.50 8.57 -5.65
C ALA A 251 9.22 7.86 -4.50
N ALA A 252 8.83 8.14 -3.27
CA ALA A 252 9.45 7.60 -2.09
C ALA A 252 9.03 6.14 -1.82
N VAL A 253 7.78 5.75 -2.10
CA VAL A 253 7.30 4.35 -1.99
C VAL A 253 7.60 3.48 -3.22
N GLY A 254 8.20 4.06 -4.26
CA GLY A 254 8.74 3.35 -5.43
C GLY A 254 7.78 3.13 -6.60
N GLY A 255 6.74 3.96 -6.66
CA GLY A 255 5.91 4.13 -7.85
C GLY A 255 4.46 3.71 -7.65
N THR A 256 3.60 4.29 -8.48
CA THR A 256 2.22 3.82 -8.62
C THR A 256 2.20 2.47 -9.29
N TYR A 257 1.19 1.65 -9.01
CA TYR A 257 0.93 0.45 -9.81
C TYR A 257 0.69 0.75 -11.29
N GLY A 258 0.30 1.99 -11.62
CA GLY A 258 0.09 2.45 -12.98
C GLY A 258 -0.94 1.59 -13.71
N ASP A 259 -0.65 1.23 -14.95
CA ASP A 259 -1.51 0.35 -15.76
C ASP A 259 -1.26 -1.14 -15.50
N GLY A 260 -0.30 -1.49 -14.64
CA GLY A 260 0.07 -2.89 -14.35
C GLY A 260 -1.14 -3.78 -14.04
N PRO A 261 -2.02 -3.41 -13.09
CA PRO A 261 -3.20 -4.20 -12.76
C PRO A 261 -4.21 -4.40 -13.91
N ARG A 262 -4.24 -3.56 -14.95
CA ARG A 262 -5.29 -3.58 -15.98
C ARG A 262 -5.37 -4.91 -16.72
N GLY A 263 -4.24 -5.60 -16.89
CA GLY A 263 -4.18 -6.92 -17.53
C GLY A 263 -4.43 -8.12 -16.60
N HIS A 264 -4.55 -7.90 -15.29
CA HIS A 264 -4.62 -8.98 -14.30
C HIS A 264 -5.83 -8.89 -13.37
N ALA A 265 -6.24 -7.69 -12.99
CA ALA A 265 -7.38 -7.46 -12.12
C ALA A 265 -8.67 -7.91 -12.81
N THR A 266 -9.59 -8.47 -12.04
CA THR A 266 -10.93 -8.82 -12.52
C THR A 266 -11.67 -7.57 -13.01
N ARG A 267 -11.45 -6.45 -12.33
CA ARG A 267 -11.95 -5.13 -12.71
C ARG A 267 -10.87 -4.08 -12.50
N HIS A 268 -10.79 -3.14 -13.43
CA HIS A 268 -9.93 -1.98 -13.33
C HIS A 268 -10.76 -0.72 -13.55
N ILE A 269 -10.88 0.10 -12.51
CA ILE A 269 -11.70 1.31 -12.48
C ILE A 269 -10.77 2.51 -12.56
N GLU A 270 -11.01 3.39 -13.53
CA GLU A 270 -10.36 4.69 -13.62
C GLU A 270 -11.27 5.74 -12.99
N ALA A 271 -10.81 6.37 -11.90
CA ALA A 271 -11.59 7.34 -11.16
C ALA A 271 -11.00 8.74 -11.34
N PRO A 272 -11.76 9.75 -11.82
CA PRO A 272 -11.31 11.15 -11.91
C PRO A 272 -11.34 11.83 -10.54
N VAL A 273 -10.76 11.17 -9.55
CA VAL A 273 -10.74 11.55 -8.15
C VAL A 273 -9.27 11.60 -7.73
N THR A 274 -8.93 12.54 -6.86
CA THR A 274 -7.57 12.67 -6.32
C THR A 274 -7.24 11.49 -5.40
N HIS A 275 -5.98 11.05 -5.40
CA HIS A 275 -5.49 9.95 -4.56
C HIS A 275 -5.98 10.00 -3.10
N ALA A 276 -5.94 11.17 -2.46
CA ALA A 276 -6.28 11.31 -1.04
C ALA A 276 -7.75 11.03 -0.70
N ASN A 277 -8.67 11.08 -1.67
CA ASN A 277 -10.10 10.96 -1.41
C ASN A 277 -10.56 9.50 -1.51
N PHE A 278 -10.16 8.72 -0.50
CA PHE A 278 -10.45 7.28 -0.41
C PHE A 278 -11.93 6.95 -0.63
N GLY A 279 -12.84 7.61 0.09
CA GLY A 279 -14.28 7.33 -0.01
C GLY A 279 -14.83 7.56 -1.43
N ARG A 280 -14.43 8.64 -2.11
CA ARG A 280 -14.84 8.91 -3.49
C ARG A 280 -14.21 7.94 -4.48
N LEU A 281 -12.96 7.52 -4.28
CA LEU A 281 -12.33 6.49 -5.09
C LEU A 281 -13.07 5.15 -4.94
N LEU A 282 -13.29 4.71 -3.71
CA LEU A 282 -13.92 3.42 -3.43
C LEU A 282 -15.37 3.33 -3.95
N THR A 283 -16.08 4.46 -3.97
CA THR A 283 -17.46 4.57 -4.49
C THR A 283 -17.53 4.92 -5.98
N SER A 284 -16.39 5.16 -6.65
CA SER A 284 -16.38 5.42 -8.10
C SER A 284 -16.80 4.16 -8.86
N PRO A 285 -17.85 4.25 -9.71
CA PRO A 285 -18.31 3.11 -10.47
C PRO A 285 -17.46 2.89 -11.73
N ASP A 286 -17.41 1.64 -12.19
CA ASP A 286 -17.05 1.31 -13.57
C ASP A 286 -18.17 1.68 -14.55
N ASN A 287 -17.96 1.40 -15.84
CA ASN A 287 -18.94 1.64 -16.90
C ASN A 287 -20.25 0.82 -16.77
N THR A 288 -20.29 -0.16 -15.88
CA THR A 288 -21.48 -0.97 -15.56
C THR A 288 -22.19 -0.50 -14.28
N GLY A 289 -21.68 0.55 -13.62
CA GLY A 289 -22.24 1.07 -12.37
C GLY A 289 -21.72 0.38 -11.11
N VAL A 290 -20.79 -0.58 -11.23
CA VAL A 290 -20.24 -1.35 -10.11
C VAL A 290 -19.06 -0.59 -9.51
N SER A 291 -19.02 -0.43 -8.18
CA SER A 291 -17.92 0.24 -7.47
C SER A 291 -17.21 -0.73 -6.53
N GLY A 292 -16.01 -0.37 -6.05
CA GLY A 292 -15.36 -1.14 -5.00
C GLY A 292 -16.26 -1.30 -3.77
N PHE A 293 -16.95 -0.23 -3.37
CA PHE A 293 -17.89 -0.29 -2.25
C PHE A 293 -19.05 -1.27 -2.50
N SER A 294 -19.62 -1.32 -3.71
CA SER A 294 -20.69 -2.29 -4.00
C SER A 294 -20.19 -3.74 -3.89
N ARG A 295 -18.93 -4.00 -4.27
CA ARG A 295 -18.31 -5.33 -4.12
C ARG A 295 -18.09 -5.73 -2.67
N ILE A 296 -17.75 -4.79 -1.78
CA ILE A 296 -17.72 -5.04 -0.32
C ILE A 296 -19.09 -5.54 0.16
N LEU A 297 -20.17 -4.98 -0.37
CA LEU A 297 -21.55 -5.35 -0.04
C LEU A 297 -22.03 -6.63 -0.75
N GLY A 298 -21.22 -7.21 -1.65
CA GLY A 298 -21.57 -8.38 -2.45
C GLY A 298 -22.57 -8.10 -3.57
N ARG A 299 -22.61 -6.85 -4.07
CA ARG A 299 -23.50 -6.39 -5.16
C ARG A 299 -22.73 -6.25 -6.47
#